data_AF-A0A072UR35-F1
#
_entry.id   AF-A0A072UR35-F1
#
_cell.length_a   1.000
_cell.length_b   1.000
_cell.length_c   1.000
_cell.angle_alpha   90.00
_cell.angle_beta   90.00
_cell.angle_gamma   90.00
#
_symmetry.space_group_name_H-M   'P 1'
#
loop_
_entity.id
_entity.type
_entity.pdbx_description
1 polymer ?
#
loop_
_entity_poly.entity_id
_entity_poly.type
_entity_poly.pdbx_seq_one_letter_code
_entity_poly.pdbx_strand_id
1 'polypeptide(L)'
;MCTQKPPHEYSEQLYEKYKETFDGYIKSTVLPSLREKKDELLLRELLERWSNHKIMTKLLSRIFRYLHKYHIRKRGLSSLEETGFLSFYYLVYDEMHRQVMDAILAMIDRKRAGEPIDQTLVNNALAFYSEIGESTRKNDPKHFAETMTKEYAAFYTM
;
A
#
# COMPACT_ATOMS: atom_id res chain seq x y z
N MET A 1 18.81 -23.15 0.94
CA MET A 1 18.34 -22.24 -0.13
C MET A 1 19.20 -20.99 -0.29
N CYS A 2 19.39 -20.14 0.73
CA CYS A 2 20.13 -18.86 0.56
C CYS A 2 21.66 -18.90 0.85
N THR A 3 22.19 -20.04 1.28
CA THR A 3 23.61 -20.24 1.65
C THR A 3 24.28 -21.38 0.87
N GLN A 4 23.54 -21.99 -0.06
CA GLN A 4 24.04 -23.07 -0.90
C GLN A 4 24.82 -22.50 -2.08
N LYS A 5 25.82 -23.25 -2.55
CA LYS A 5 26.59 -22.89 -3.75
C LYS A 5 25.81 -23.31 -5.02
N PRO A 6 26.10 -22.70 -6.18
CA PRO A 6 25.56 -23.16 -7.45
C PRO A 6 25.75 -24.67 -7.64
N PRO A 7 24.76 -25.39 -8.22
CA PRO A 7 23.53 -24.88 -8.84
C PRO A 7 22.33 -24.70 -7.89
N HIS A 8 22.50 -24.85 -6.57
CA HIS A 8 21.40 -24.88 -5.59
C HIS A 8 21.17 -23.56 -4.85
N GLU A 9 21.65 -22.44 -5.42
CA GLU A 9 21.42 -21.09 -4.89
C GLU A 9 20.10 -20.54 -5.46
N TYR A 10 19.00 -20.74 -4.73
CA TYR A 10 17.64 -20.36 -5.18
C TYR A 10 17.17 -19.00 -4.66
N SER A 11 18.10 -18.16 -4.20
CA SER A 11 17.77 -16.88 -3.56
C SER A 11 17.00 -15.93 -4.48
N GLU A 12 17.42 -15.84 -5.75
CA GLU A 12 16.81 -14.96 -6.75
C GLU A 12 15.38 -15.37 -7.07
N GLN A 13 15.18 -16.66 -7.37
CA GLN A 13 13.85 -17.24 -7.63
C GLN A 13 12.91 -17.07 -6.44
N LEU A 14 13.42 -17.19 -5.20
CA LEU A 14 12.61 -16.99 -4.01
C LEU A 14 12.20 -15.52 -3.83
N TYR A 15 13.06 -14.56 -4.19
CA TYR A 15 12.73 -13.14 -4.17
C TYR A 15 11.69 -12.78 -5.24
N GLU A 16 11.86 -13.28 -6.46
CA GLU A 16 10.86 -13.12 -7.52
C GLU A 16 9.51 -13.72 -7.11
N LYS A 17 9.54 -14.94 -6.56
CA LYS A 17 8.31 -15.61 -6.13
C LYS A 17 7.61 -14.90 -4.97
N TYR A 18 8.38 -14.30 -4.06
CA TYR A 18 7.84 -13.46 -3.00
C TYR A 18 7.00 -12.32 -3.60
N LYS A 19 7.55 -11.57 -4.55
CA LYS A 19 6.83 -10.48 -5.22
C LYS A 19 5.61 -10.98 -5.98
N GLU A 20 5.74 -12.03 -6.79
CA GLU A 20 4.62 -12.62 -7.54
C GLU A 20 3.46 -13.03 -6.62
N THR A 21 3.76 -13.54 -5.43
CA THR A 21 2.75 -13.99 -4.47
C THR A 21 1.94 -12.80 -3.94
N PHE A 22 2.59 -11.68 -3.62
CA PHE A 22 1.89 -10.45 -3.24
C PHE A 22 1.06 -9.90 -4.40
N ASP A 23 1.66 -9.77 -5.58
CA ASP A 23 0.96 -9.25 -6.76
C ASP A 23 -0.27 -10.11 -7.10
N GLY A 24 -0.13 -11.43 -7.00
CA GLY A 24 -1.22 -12.39 -7.18
C GLY A 24 -2.33 -12.19 -6.17
N TYR A 25 -2.01 -12.16 -4.87
CA TYR A 25 -2.98 -11.91 -3.80
C TYR A 25 -3.74 -10.58 -3.98
N ILE A 26 -3.02 -9.50 -4.30
CA ILE A 26 -3.63 -8.19 -4.50
C ILE A 26 -4.61 -8.25 -5.67
N LYS A 27 -4.21 -8.83 -6.79
CA LYS A 27 -5.05 -8.93 -8.00
C LYS A 27 -6.26 -9.85 -7.82
N SER A 28 -6.10 -10.97 -7.12
CA SER A 28 -7.16 -11.97 -6.97
C SER A 28 -8.14 -11.68 -5.84
N THR A 29 -7.74 -10.88 -4.85
CA THR A 29 -8.50 -10.75 -3.59
C THR A 29 -8.71 -9.30 -3.18
N VAL A 30 -7.66 -8.48 -3.17
CA VAL A 30 -7.77 -7.08 -2.71
C VAL A 30 -8.55 -6.23 -3.72
N LEU A 31 -8.12 -6.21 -4.99
CA LEU A 31 -8.75 -5.37 -6.01
C LEU A 31 -10.24 -5.73 -6.24
N PRO A 32 -10.64 -7.01 -6.37
CA PRO A 32 -12.06 -7.35 -6.48
C PRO A 32 -12.89 -6.83 -5.29
N SER A 33 -12.39 -7.01 -4.05
CA SER A 33 -13.10 -6.57 -2.85
C SER A 33 -13.27 -5.05 -2.76
N LEU A 34 -12.31 -4.29 -3.30
CA LEU A 34 -12.38 -2.83 -3.39
C LEU A 34 -13.35 -2.39 -4.49
N ARG A 35 -13.33 -3.01 -5.67
CA ARG A 35 -14.22 -2.68 -6.80
C ARG A 35 -15.70 -2.83 -6.47
N GLU A 36 -16.03 -3.80 -5.61
CA GLU A 36 -17.41 -4.08 -5.18
C GLU A 36 -17.97 -3.02 -4.22
N LYS A 37 -17.11 -2.14 -3.66
CA LYS A 37 -17.49 -1.16 -2.65
C LYS A 37 -17.37 0.27 -3.19
N LYS A 38 -18.20 1.16 -2.64
CA LYS A 38 -18.22 2.59 -2.98
C LYS A 38 -18.26 3.43 -1.70
N ASP A 39 -17.96 4.71 -1.87
CA ASP A 39 -18.10 5.73 -0.83
C ASP A 39 -17.44 5.31 0.49
N GLU A 40 -18.13 5.47 1.61
CA GLU A 40 -17.63 5.15 2.94
C GLU A 40 -17.18 3.68 3.08
N LEU A 41 -17.90 2.74 2.46
CA LEU A 41 -17.57 1.32 2.52
C LEU A 41 -16.27 1.00 1.78
N LEU A 42 -15.99 1.72 0.69
CA LEU A 42 -14.72 1.61 -0.03
C LEU A 42 -13.56 2.04 0.86
N LEU A 43 -13.70 3.16 1.58
CA LEU A 43 -12.66 3.66 2.48
C LEU A 43 -12.38 2.68 3.63
N ARG A 44 -13.43 2.11 4.24
CA ARG A 44 -13.29 1.11 5.30
C ARG A 44 -12.55 -0.13 4.82
N GLU A 45 -12.93 -0.63 3.65
CA GLU A 45 -12.29 -1.81 3.05
C GLU A 45 -10.83 -1.53 2.69
N LEU A 46 -10.51 -0.37 2.12
CA LEU A 46 -9.13 0.01 1.81
C LEU A 46 -8.25 -0.05 3.05
N LEU A 47 -8.71 0.56 4.15
CA LEU A 47 -7.97 0.58 5.41
C LEU A 47 -7.79 -0.81 6.01
N GLU A 48 -8.84 -1.64 5.94
CA GLU A 48 -8.77 -3.03 6.39
C GLU A 48 -7.76 -3.85 5.56
N ARG A 49 -7.84 -3.76 4.23
CA ARG A 49 -6.91 -4.45 3.33
C ARG A 49 -5.48 -3.98 3.50
N TRP A 50 -5.28 -2.68 3.69
CA TRP A 50 -3.95 -2.13 3.99
C TRP A 50 -3.41 -2.65 5.32
N SER A 51 -4.22 -2.66 6.38
CA SER A 51 -3.82 -3.20 7.69
C SER A 51 -3.40 -4.67 7.60
N ASN A 52 -4.22 -5.50 6.94
CA ASN A 52 -3.94 -6.91 6.72
C ASN A 52 -2.65 -7.11 5.91
N HIS A 53 -2.46 -6.31 4.86
CA HIS A 53 -1.26 -6.36 4.03
C HIS A 53 0.01 -5.98 4.82
N LYS A 54 -0.08 -5.00 5.73
CA LYS A 54 1.04 -4.64 6.62
C LYS A 54 1.45 -5.79 7.53
N ILE A 55 0.48 -6.49 8.12
CA ILE A 55 0.73 -7.65 8.98
C ILE A 55 1.42 -8.76 8.18
N MET A 56 0.85 -9.11 7.02
CA MET A 56 1.40 -10.13 6.13
C MET A 56 2.83 -9.79 5.66
N THR A 57 3.06 -8.53 5.25
CA THR A 57 4.38 -8.05 4.79
C THR A 57 5.44 -8.18 5.89
N LYS A 58 5.13 -7.75 7.11
CA LYS A 58 6.06 -7.87 8.25
C LYS A 58 6.31 -9.34 8.64
N LEU A 59 5.27 -10.18 8.63
CA LEU A 59 5.40 -11.59 8.97
C LEU A 59 6.28 -12.34 7.95
N LEU A 60 5.97 -12.21 6.67
CA LEU A 60 6.72 -12.89 5.60
C LEU A 60 8.17 -12.38 5.54
N SER A 61 8.40 -11.08 5.74
CA SER A 61 9.77 -10.53 5.81
C SER A 61 10.59 -11.08 6.98
N ARG A 62 9.94 -11.40 8.11
CA ARG A 62 10.61 -12.08 9.24
C ARG A 62 10.93 -13.54 8.92
N ILE A 63 10.03 -14.26 8.25
CA ILE A 63 10.25 -15.65 7.82
C ILE A 63 11.43 -15.72 6.82
N PHE A 64 11.45 -14.82 5.84
CA PHE A 64 12.48 -14.78 4.80
C PHE A 64 13.69 -13.89 5.14
N ARG A 65 13.96 -13.63 6.43
CA ARG A 65 15.07 -12.76 6.88
C ARG A 65 16.44 -13.20 6.34
N TYR A 66 16.65 -14.50 6.17
CA TYR A 66 17.90 -15.04 5.61
C TYR A 66 18.09 -14.69 4.13
N LEU A 67 17.00 -14.60 3.35
CA LEU A 67 17.05 -14.12 1.97
C LEU A 67 17.53 -12.66 1.93
N HIS A 68 16.99 -11.84 2.82
CA HIS A 68 17.38 -10.43 2.96
C HIS A 68 18.86 -10.24 3.31
N LYS A 69 19.37 -11.04 4.26
CA LYS A 69 20.76 -10.92 4.76
C LYS A 69 21.81 -11.29 3.71
N TYR A 70 21.57 -12.32 2.89
CA TYR A 70 22.61 -12.91 2.04
C TYR A 70 22.50 -12.55 0.55
N HIS A 71 21.30 -12.21 0.06
CA HIS A 71 21.08 -11.93 -1.36
C HIS A 71 20.76 -10.45 -1.63
N ILE A 72 19.78 -9.88 -0.91
CA ILE A 72 19.30 -8.50 -1.14
C ILE A 72 20.42 -7.47 -0.85
N ARG A 73 21.10 -7.58 0.30
CA ARG A 73 22.18 -6.64 0.67
C ARG A 73 23.37 -6.67 -0.29
N LYS A 74 23.66 -7.82 -0.92
CA LYS A 74 24.78 -7.96 -1.86
C LYS A 74 24.49 -7.34 -3.22
N ARG A 75 23.21 -7.32 -3.64
CA ARG A 75 22.76 -6.84 -4.95
C ARG A 75 22.14 -5.44 -4.93
N GLY A 76 21.99 -4.81 -3.76
CA GLY A 76 21.40 -3.47 -3.63
C GLY A 76 19.89 -3.42 -3.96
N LEU A 77 19.18 -4.55 -3.80
CA LEU A 77 17.74 -4.63 -4.06
C LEU A 77 16.94 -3.99 -2.90
N SER A 78 15.69 -3.60 -3.17
CA SER A 78 14.75 -3.17 -2.14
C SER A 78 14.55 -4.27 -1.09
N SER A 79 14.31 -3.89 0.17
CA SER A 79 14.04 -4.87 1.22
C SER A 79 12.76 -5.65 0.91
N LEU A 80 12.58 -6.82 1.54
CA LEU A 80 11.34 -7.59 1.40
C LEU A 80 10.12 -6.78 1.84
N GLU A 81 10.24 -6.05 2.95
CA GLU A 81 9.17 -5.19 3.44
C GLU A 81 8.81 -4.09 2.44
N GLU A 82 9.82 -3.40 1.91
CA GLU A 82 9.64 -2.36 0.89
C GLU A 82 9.03 -2.93 -0.39
N THR A 83 9.46 -4.13 -0.80
CA THR A 83 8.90 -4.82 -1.98
C THR A 83 7.43 -5.14 -1.77
N GLY A 84 7.05 -5.66 -0.60
CA GLY A 84 5.66 -5.95 -0.26
C GLY A 84 4.79 -4.69 -0.26
N PHE A 85 5.28 -3.58 0.32
CA PHE A 85 4.56 -2.30 0.31
C PHE A 85 4.45 -1.69 -1.09
N LEU A 86 5.52 -1.72 -1.89
CA LEU A 86 5.50 -1.26 -3.27
C LEU A 86 4.51 -2.03 -4.14
N SER A 87 4.39 -3.35 -3.95
CA SER A 87 3.39 -4.16 -4.66
C SER A 87 1.97 -3.70 -4.39
N PHE A 88 1.62 -3.42 -3.13
CA PHE A 88 0.30 -2.89 -2.78
C PHE A 88 0.09 -1.50 -3.36
N TYR A 89 1.08 -0.62 -3.21
CA TYR A 89 1.02 0.73 -3.75
C TYR A 89 0.76 0.71 -5.25
N TYR A 90 1.64 0.12 -6.06
CA TYR A 90 1.53 0.21 -7.51
C TYR A 90 0.24 -0.43 -8.05
N LEU A 91 -0.26 -1.50 -7.43
CA LEU A 91 -1.46 -2.16 -7.94
C LEU A 91 -2.75 -1.49 -7.45
N VAL A 92 -2.82 -1.09 -6.18
CA VAL A 92 -4.04 -0.50 -5.60
C VAL A 92 -4.14 0.99 -5.93
N TYR A 93 -3.03 1.72 -5.89
CA TYR A 93 -3.02 3.15 -6.22
C TYR A 93 -3.38 3.36 -7.70
N ASP A 94 -2.71 2.67 -8.63
CA ASP A 94 -2.94 2.82 -10.07
C ASP A 94 -4.40 2.61 -10.45
N GLU A 95 -5.08 1.66 -9.79
CA GLU A 95 -6.45 1.30 -10.15
C GLU A 95 -7.54 2.01 -9.35
N MET A 96 -7.32 2.19 -8.03
CA MET A 96 -8.39 2.61 -7.10
C MET A 96 -8.26 4.06 -6.62
N HIS A 97 -7.15 4.75 -6.92
CA HIS A 97 -6.88 6.09 -6.39
C HIS A 97 -8.03 7.06 -6.66
N ARG A 98 -8.54 7.11 -7.89
CA ARG A 98 -9.63 8.02 -8.25
C ARG A 98 -10.90 7.77 -7.44
N GLN A 99 -11.32 6.51 -7.32
CA GLN A 99 -12.54 6.12 -6.60
C GLN A 99 -12.40 6.40 -5.10
N VAL A 100 -11.21 6.16 -4.54
CA VAL A 100 -10.91 6.48 -3.14
C VAL A 100 -10.96 7.99 -2.91
N MET A 101 -10.42 8.78 -3.84
CA MET A 101 -10.48 10.24 -3.72
C MET A 101 -11.89 10.79 -3.87
N ASP A 102 -12.67 10.30 -4.83
CA ASP A 102 -14.07 10.68 -5.00
C ASP A 102 -14.87 10.37 -3.72
N ALA A 103 -14.61 9.22 -3.07
CA ALA A 103 -15.24 8.86 -1.80
C ALA A 103 -14.83 9.78 -0.63
N ILE A 104 -13.55 10.17 -0.55
CA ILE A 104 -13.07 11.14 0.45
C ILE A 104 -13.75 12.50 0.23
N LEU A 105 -13.77 13.01 -1.00
CA LEU A 105 -14.38 14.29 -1.33
C LEU A 105 -15.89 14.30 -1.04
N ALA A 106 -16.59 13.22 -1.39
CA ALA A 106 -18.01 13.07 -1.06
C ALA A 106 -18.28 13.14 0.45
N MET A 107 -17.42 12.52 1.28
CA MET A 107 -17.53 12.63 2.74
C MET A 107 -17.30 14.07 3.23
N ILE A 108 -16.35 14.80 2.63
CA ILE A 108 -16.07 16.20 2.97
C ILE A 108 -17.25 17.10 2.61
N ASP A 109 -17.85 16.91 1.43
CA ASP A 109 -19.00 17.69 1.00
C ASP A 109 -20.24 17.43 1.86
N ARG A 110 -20.45 16.18 2.29
CA ARG A 110 -21.50 15.83 3.29
C ARG A 110 -21.27 16.55 4.63
N LYS A 111 -20.02 16.60 5.11
CA LYS A 111 -19.66 17.40 6.30
C LYS A 111 -20.00 18.88 6.10
N ARG A 112 -19.72 19.45 4.92
CA ARG A 112 -20.04 20.85 4.59
C ARG A 112 -21.56 21.11 4.54
N ALA A 113 -22.35 20.12 4.15
CA ALA A 113 -23.80 20.18 4.20
C ALA A 113 -24.38 20.06 5.62
N GLY A 114 -23.54 19.88 6.65
CA GLY A 114 -23.95 19.72 8.04
C GLY A 114 -24.35 18.28 8.41
N GLU A 115 -24.08 17.31 7.55
CA GLU A 115 -24.34 15.91 7.86
C GLU A 115 -23.30 15.34 8.82
N PRO A 116 -23.69 14.45 9.75
CA PRO A 116 -22.74 13.72 10.56
C PRO A 116 -21.92 12.76 9.68
N ILE A 117 -20.60 12.82 9.81
CA ILE A 117 -19.66 11.92 9.12
C ILE A 117 -18.68 11.27 10.11
N ASP A 118 -18.12 10.13 9.73
CA ASP A 118 -16.97 9.55 10.40
C ASP A 118 -15.68 10.29 9.99
N GLN A 119 -15.32 11.33 10.74
CA GLN A 119 -14.10 12.11 10.50
C GLN A 119 -12.83 11.28 10.69
N THR A 120 -12.86 10.28 11.58
CA THR A 120 -11.74 9.38 11.83
C THR A 120 -11.44 8.55 10.60
N LEU A 121 -12.48 8.08 9.91
CA LEU A 121 -12.32 7.35 8.65
C LEU A 121 -11.65 8.19 7.56
N VAL A 122 -12.06 9.46 7.39
CA VAL A 122 -11.42 10.38 6.42
C VAL A 122 -9.96 10.60 6.77
N ASN A 123 -9.67 10.91 8.04
CA ASN A 123 -8.30 11.14 8.50
C ASN A 123 -7.42 9.90 8.30
N ASN A 124 -7.94 8.71 8.58
CA ASN A 124 -7.20 7.46 8.36
C ASN A 124 -6.97 7.17 6.87
N ALA A 125 -7.96 7.43 6.01
CA ALA A 125 -7.81 7.27 4.56
C ALA A 125 -6.78 8.25 3.97
N LEU A 126 -6.72 9.48 4.48
CA LEU A 126 -5.66 10.43 4.13
C LEU A 126 -4.30 9.99 4.69
N ALA A 127 -4.24 9.53 5.94
CA ALA A 127 -3.01 9.03 6.55
C ALA A 127 -2.44 7.77 5.87
N PHE A 128 -3.30 6.93 5.28
CA PHE A 128 -2.88 5.79 4.46
C PHE A 128 -1.93 6.23 3.34
N TYR A 129 -2.22 7.34 2.67
CA TYR A 129 -1.33 7.88 1.66
C TYR A 129 0.01 8.26 2.32
N SER A 130 0.04 9.10 3.34
CA SER A 130 1.32 9.44 4.00
C SER A 130 2.16 8.21 4.40
N GLU A 131 1.52 7.20 5.00
CA GLU A 131 2.17 5.95 5.42
C GLU A 131 2.74 5.17 4.22
N ILE A 132 2.01 5.09 3.09
CA ILE A 132 2.50 4.36 1.92
C ILE A 132 3.68 5.07 1.25
N GLY A 133 3.68 6.41 1.25
CA GLY A 133 4.80 7.22 0.78
C GLY A 133 6.07 7.01 1.62
N GLU A 134 5.94 7.02 2.95
CA GLU A 134 7.06 6.76 3.86
C GLU A 134 7.62 5.34 3.73
N SER A 135 6.73 4.35 3.58
CA SER A 135 7.10 2.93 3.55
C SER A 135 7.84 2.50 2.28
N THR A 136 7.68 3.22 1.18
CA THR A 136 8.21 2.82 -0.13
C THR A 136 9.57 3.39 -0.46
N ARG A 137 10.09 4.39 0.30
CA ARG A 137 11.42 5.06 0.16
C ARG A 137 11.79 5.60 -1.23
N LYS A 138 11.05 5.24 -2.27
CA LYS A 138 10.99 5.89 -3.57
C LYS A 138 10.18 7.16 -3.40
N ASN A 139 10.90 8.17 -2.95
CA ASN A 139 10.65 9.56 -3.24
C ASN A 139 10.44 9.71 -4.76
N ASP A 140 9.22 9.52 -5.25
CA ASP A 140 8.67 10.46 -6.23
C ASP A 140 7.85 11.48 -5.44
N PRO A 141 8.52 12.46 -4.79
CA PRO A 141 7.86 13.38 -3.87
C PRO A 141 6.88 14.28 -4.61
N LYS A 142 7.04 14.44 -5.93
CA LYS A 142 6.20 15.32 -6.76
C LYS A 142 4.80 14.76 -6.87
N HIS A 143 4.65 13.48 -7.21
CA HIS A 143 3.32 12.90 -7.32
C HIS A 143 2.64 12.76 -5.96
N PHE A 144 3.40 12.47 -4.90
CA PHE A 144 2.87 12.27 -3.56
C PHE A 144 2.43 13.58 -2.90
N ALA A 145 3.30 14.59 -2.91
CA ALA A 145 3.04 15.86 -2.25
C ALA A 145 2.03 16.68 -3.05
N GLU A 146 2.07 16.74 -4.39
CA GLU A 146 1.15 17.62 -5.12
C GLU A 146 -0.32 17.19 -4.99
N THR A 147 -0.59 15.88 -5.01
CA THR A 147 -1.94 15.32 -4.81
C THR A 147 -2.41 15.54 -3.37
N MET A 148 -1.58 15.14 -2.39
CA MET A 148 -1.91 15.28 -0.97
C MET A 148 -2.06 16.74 -0.54
N THR A 149 -1.19 17.66 -0.97
CA THR A 149 -1.23 19.06 -0.51
C THR A 149 -2.46 19.79 -1.05
N LYS A 150 -2.91 19.50 -2.28
CA LYS A 150 -4.17 20.05 -2.81
C LYS A 150 -5.37 19.55 -2.03
N GLU A 151 -5.39 18.26 -1.69
CA GLU A 151 -6.51 17.60 -1.02
C GLU A 151 -6.58 17.94 0.48
N TYR A 152 -5.44 17.94 1.18
CA TYR A 152 -5.32 18.40 2.56
C TYR A 152 -5.59 19.89 2.69
N ALA A 153 -5.12 20.73 1.77
CA ALA A 153 -5.47 22.15 1.77
C ALA A 153 -6.99 22.32 1.66
N ALA A 154 -7.67 21.58 0.76
CA ALA A 154 -9.12 21.64 0.64
C ALA A 154 -9.89 21.18 1.89
N PHE A 155 -9.30 20.32 2.72
CA PHE A 155 -9.88 19.86 3.98
C PHE A 155 -9.62 20.81 5.17
N TYR A 156 -8.41 21.40 5.27
CA TYR A 156 -7.97 22.19 6.44
C TYR A 156 -7.97 23.71 6.25
N THR A 157 -8.12 24.24 5.03
CA THR A 157 -8.30 25.70 4.82
C THR A 157 -9.73 26.20 5.13
N MET A 158 -10.45 25.47 5.99
CA MET A 158 -11.80 25.81 6.47
C MET A 158 -11.87 25.69 8.00
#